data_AF-A0A7C2SGL2-F1
#
_entry.id   AF-A0A7C2SGL2-F1
#
_cell.length_a   1.000
_cell.length_b   1.000
_cell.length_c   1.000
_cell.angle_alpha   90.00
_cell.angle_beta   90.00
_cell.angle_gamma   90.00
#
_symmetry.space_group_name_H-M   'P 1'
#
loop_
_entity.id
_entity.type
_entity.pdbx_description
1 polymer ?
#
loop_
_entity_poly.entity_id
_entity_poly.type
_entity_poly.pdbx_seq_one_letter_code
_entity_poly.pdbx_strand_id
1 'polypeptide(L)'
;MSEIETGKFIDVNEQWIQMLGYSLEENLGHTSKEIGIWDEPSDRDKAVELIKKDVHFKNLPIKFVTKSGEKRDAFWSAEIIFLYGKEVML
;
A
#
# COMPACT_ATOMS: atom_id res chain seq x y z
N MET A 1 4.66 4.36 0.34
CA MET A 1 3.77 5.54 0.31
C MET A 1 2.91 5.58 -0.96
N SER A 2 1.62 5.90 -0.83
CA SER A 2 0.68 6.04 -1.96
C SER A 2 -0.31 7.18 -1.77
N GLU A 3 -0.76 7.83 -2.86
CA GLU A 3 -1.84 8.82 -2.80
C GLU A 3 -3.15 8.18 -2.31
N ILE A 4 -3.89 8.86 -1.43
CA ILE A 4 -5.17 8.34 -0.91
C ILE A 4 -6.27 8.43 -1.96
N GLU A 5 -6.30 9.52 -2.74
CA GLU A 5 -7.32 9.76 -3.75
C GLU A 5 -7.24 8.75 -4.91
N THR A 6 -6.03 8.54 -5.44
CA THR A 6 -5.83 7.72 -6.64
C THR A 6 -5.34 6.30 -6.33
N GLY A 7 -4.73 6.08 -5.16
CA GLY A 7 -4.10 4.81 -4.81
C GLY A 7 -2.74 4.57 -5.46
N LYS A 8 -2.20 5.55 -6.21
CA LYS A 8 -0.92 5.43 -6.92
C LYS A 8 0.25 5.48 -5.97
N PHE A 9 1.23 4.60 -6.16
CA PHE A 9 2.50 4.70 -5.46
C PHE A 9 3.29 5.91 -5.96
N ILE A 10 3.79 6.67 -5.00
CA ILE A 10 4.69 7.81 -5.23
C ILE A 10 6.09 7.54 -4.69
N ASP A 11 6.21 6.59 -3.76
CA ASP A 11 7.47 6.13 -3.20
C ASP A 11 7.30 4.72 -2.61
N VAL A 12 8.32 3.88 -2.78
CA VAL A 12 8.41 2.54 -2.17
C VAL A 12 9.81 2.33 -1.62
N ASN A 13 9.91 1.80 -0.40
CA ASN A 13 11.20 1.53 0.23
C ASN A 13 11.80 0.20 -0.26
N GLU A 14 13.08 -0.03 0.07
CA GLU A 14 13.78 -1.26 -0.34
C GLU A 14 13.13 -2.53 0.24
N GLN A 15 12.61 -2.46 1.46
CA GLN A 15 11.94 -3.60 2.10
C GLN A 15 10.69 -4.02 1.33
N TRP A 16 9.93 -3.07 0.77
CA TRP A 16 8.76 -3.33 -0.07
C TRP A 16 9.15 -4.09 -1.34
N ILE A 17 10.20 -3.64 -2.02
CA ILE A 17 10.75 -4.25 -3.22
C ILE A 17 11.23 -5.68 -2.91
N GLN A 18 11.98 -5.86 -1.83
CA GLN A 18 12.48 -7.18 -1.41
C GLN A 18 11.35 -8.14 -1.00
N MET A 19 10.31 -7.62 -0.34
CA MET A 19 9.17 -8.42 0.13
C MET A 19 8.28 -8.89 -1.02
N LEU A 20 7.96 -8.01 -1.96
CA LEU A 20 6.96 -8.29 -3.00
C LEU A 20 7.56 -8.66 -4.36
N GLY A 21 8.85 -8.35 -4.59
CA GLY A 21 9.57 -8.70 -5.82
C GLY A 21 9.26 -7.82 -7.03
N TYR A 22 8.55 -6.71 -6.86
CA TYR A 22 8.31 -5.71 -7.90
C TYR A 22 9.38 -4.62 -7.84
N SER A 23 9.90 -4.22 -8.99
CA SER A 23 10.89 -3.13 -9.07
C SER A 23 10.26 -1.78 -8.70
N LEU A 24 11.11 -0.78 -8.42
CA LEU A 24 10.65 0.60 -8.22
C LEU A 24 9.79 1.09 -9.39
N GLU A 25 10.24 0.86 -10.63
CA GLU A 25 9.56 1.27 -11.86
C GLU A 25 8.20 0.58 -12.05
N GLU A 26 8.07 -0.67 -11.61
CA GLU A 26 6.80 -1.41 -11.65
C GLU A 26 5.81 -0.91 -10.60
N ASN A 27 6.28 -0.27 -9.53
CA ASN A 27 5.41 0.31 -8.51
C ASN A 27 4.99 1.74 -8.83
N LEU A 28 5.95 2.61 -9.16
CA LEU A 28 5.71 4.05 -9.27
C LEU A 28 4.67 4.38 -10.33
N GLY A 29 3.70 5.23 -9.98
CA GLY A 29 2.63 5.67 -10.87
C GLY A 29 1.49 4.65 -11.06
N HIS A 30 1.68 3.41 -10.62
CA HIS A 30 0.65 2.36 -10.59
C HIS A 30 -0.03 2.29 -9.23
N THR A 31 -1.26 1.80 -9.22
CA THR A 31 -2.00 1.57 -7.98
C THR A 31 -1.68 0.20 -7.41
N SER A 32 -1.74 0.06 -6.08
CA SER A 32 -1.63 -1.25 -5.41
C SER A 32 -2.64 -2.29 -5.93
N LYS A 33 -3.80 -1.87 -6.42
CA LYS A 33 -4.80 -2.74 -7.03
C LYS A 33 -4.40 -3.20 -8.44
N GLU A 34 -3.84 -2.30 -9.26
CA GLU A 34 -3.32 -2.63 -10.59
C GLU A 34 -2.16 -3.63 -10.52
N ILE A 35 -1.27 -3.49 -9.54
CA ILE A 35 -0.13 -4.40 -9.34
C ILE A 35 -0.60 -5.78 -8.85
N GLY A 36 -1.75 -5.83 -8.17
CA GLY A 36 -2.35 -7.08 -7.69
C GLY A 36 -1.70 -7.63 -6.42
N ILE A 37 -1.18 -6.74 -5.55
CA ILE A 37 -0.46 -7.17 -4.33
C ILE A 37 -1.38 -7.67 -3.22
N TRP A 38 -2.70 -7.53 -3.34
CA TRP A 38 -3.65 -7.87 -2.27
C TRP A 38 -4.17 -9.29 -2.45
N ASP A 39 -4.06 -10.15 -1.42
CA ASP A 39 -4.72 -11.47 -1.46
C ASP A 39 -6.24 -11.33 -1.51
N GLU A 40 -6.76 -10.37 -0.76
CA GLU A 40 -8.15 -9.96 -0.78
C GLU A 40 -8.22 -8.50 -1.26
N PRO A 41 -8.72 -8.24 -2.50
CA PRO A 41 -8.74 -6.90 -3.08
C PRO A 41 -9.48 -5.85 -2.23
N SER A 42 -10.45 -6.28 -1.42
CA SER A 42 -11.20 -5.39 -0.51
C SER A 42 -10.38 -4.87 0.67
N ASP A 43 -9.22 -5.44 0.98
CA ASP A 43 -8.42 -5.00 2.11
C ASP A 43 -7.85 -3.59 1.92
N ARG A 44 -7.55 -3.19 0.67
CA ARG A 44 -7.17 -1.81 0.37
C ARG A 44 -8.29 -0.83 0.71
N ASP A 45 -9.53 -1.18 0.40
CA ASP A 45 -10.68 -0.31 0.64
C ASP A 45 -10.93 -0.13 2.14
N LYS A 46 -10.87 -1.22 2.91
CA LYS A 46 -10.93 -1.19 4.37
C LYS A 46 -9.84 -0.30 4.97
N ALA A 47 -8.61 -0.39 4.46
CA ALA A 47 -7.51 0.44 4.94
C ALA A 47 -7.73 1.93 4.65
N VAL A 48 -8.28 2.28 3.49
CA VAL A 48 -8.64 3.66 3.15
C VAL A 48 -9.77 4.17 4.04
N GLU A 49 -10.79 3.36 4.34
CA GLU A 49 -11.85 3.72 5.27
C GLU A 49 -11.33 3.95 6.70
N LEU A 50 -10.47 3.04 7.20
CA LEU A 50 -9.85 3.14 8.51
C LEU A 50 -9.02 4.42 8.63
N ILE A 51 -8.17 4.70 7.64
CA ILE A 51 -7.27 5.84 7.72
C ILE A 51 -8.01 7.17 7.60
N LYS A 52 -9.10 7.23 6.82
CA LYS A 52 -9.95 8.44 6.72
C LYS A 52 -10.69 8.74 8.02
N LYS A 53 -10.96 7.72 8.83
CA LYS A 53 -11.64 7.86 10.12
C LYS A 53 -10.68 8.32 11.23
N ASP A 54 -9.55 7.64 11.37
CA ASP A 54 -8.68 7.77 12.55
C ASP A 54 -7.31 8.41 12.23
N VAL A 55 -7.13 8.96 11.02
CA VAL A 55 -5.89 9.54 10.42
C VAL A 55 -4.66 8.61 10.40
N HIS A 56 -4.68 7.52 11.14
CA HIS A 56 -3.66 6.49 11.17
C HIS A 56 -4.25 5.14 11.59
N PHE A 57 -3.54 4.06 11.28
CA PHE A 57 -3.75 2.74 11.87
C PHE A 57 -2.42 2.04 12.09
N LYS A 58 -2.39 1.08 13.01
CA LYS A 58 -1.18 0.33 13.35
C LYS A 58 -1.46 -1.16 13.37
N ASN A 59 -0.48 -1.95 12.94
CA ASN A 59 -0.48 -3.40 12.99
C ASN A 59 -1.75 -4.04 12.40
N LEU A 60 -2.28 -3.49 11.31
CA LEU A 60 -3.37 -4.11 10.56
C LEU A 60 -2.84 -5.40 9.91
N PRO A 61 -3.32 -6.59 10.29
CA PRO A 61 -2.90 -7.82 9.66
C PRO A 61 -3.39 -7.85 8.22
N ILE A 62 -2.47 -8.06 7.29
CA ILE A 62 -2.73 -8.09 5.85
C ILE A 62 -2.00 -9.28 5.23
N LYS A 63 -2.56 -9.80 4.15
CA LYS A 63 -1.89 -10.79 3.32
C LYS A 63 -1.63 -10.22 1.93
N PHE A 64 -0.35 -10.16 1.57
CA PHE A 64 0.07 -9.74 0.24
C PHE A 64 0.33 -10.93 -0.67
N VAL A 65 0.21 -10.70 -1.97
CA VAL A 65 0.64 -11.60 -3.04
C VAL A 65 1.86 -11.00 -3.69
N THR A 66 2.96 -11.74 -3.73
CA THR A 66 4.20 -11.32 -4.39
C THR A 66 4.09 -11.50 -5.90
N LYS A 67 5.06 -10.94 -6.64
CA LYS A 67 5.17 -11.12 -8.09
C LYS A 67 5.25 -12.60 -8.53
N SER A 68 5.78 -13.48 -7.68
CA SER A 68 5.83 -14.92 -7.95
C SER A 68 4.54 -15.67 -7.60
N GLY A 69 3.55 -14.98 -7.03
CA GLY A 69 2.29 -15.56 -6.54
C GLY A 69 2.37 -16.11 -5.11
N GLU A 70 3.49 -15.93 -4.41
CA GLU A 70 3.63 -16.33 -3.01
C GLU A 70 2.78 -15.42 -2.12
N LYS A 71 2.13 -16.00 -1.09
CA LYS A 71 1.40 -15.21 -0.10
C LYS A 71 2.30 -14.87 1.09
N ARG A 72 2.31 -13.60 1.49
CA ARG A 72 3.10 -13.08 2.62
C ARG A 72 2.18 -12.43 3.64
N ASP A 73 2.18 -12.94 4.87
CA ASP A 73 1.54 -12.26 6.00
C ASP A 73 2.40 -11.06 6.43
N ALA A 74 1.75 -9.92 6.66
CA ALA A 74 2.40 -8.70 7.11
C ALA A 74 1.52 -7.94 8.09
N PHE A 75 2.16 -7.06 8.87
CA PHE A 75 1.49 -6.07 9.69
C PHE A 75 1.68 -4.71 9.06
N TRP A 76 0.60 -4.13 8.57
CA TRP A 76 0.63 -2.82 7.94
C TRP A 76 0.27 -1.74 8.95
N SER A 77 1.10 -0.71 9.02
CA SER A 77 0.80 0.53 9.72
C SER A 77 0.88 1.66 8.70
N ALA A 78 -0.03 2.62 8.80
CA ALA A 78 -0.04 3.78 7.93
C ALA A 78 -0.60 5.00 8.66
N GLU A 79 -0.20 6.17 8.21
CA GLU A 79 -0.74 7.46 8.64
C GLU A 79 -0.94 8.38 7.43
N ILE A 80 -1.90 9.31 7.54
CA ILE A 80 -2.10 10.36 6.55
C ILE A 80 -1.07 11.45 6.79
N ILE A 81 -0.31 11.79 5.75
CA ILE A 81 0.49 13.01 5.70
C ILE A 81 0.09 13.85 4.49
N PHE A 82 0.41 15.14 4.55
CA PHE A 82 0.25 16.05 3.42
C PHE A 82 1.59 16.21 2.69
N LEU A 83 1.64 15.76 1.44
CA LEU A 83 2.82 15.88 0.59
C LEU A 83 2.44 16.60 -0.71
N TYR A 84 3.10 17.72 -1.00
CA TYR A 84 2.82 18.57 -2.18
C TYR A 84 1.34 18.94 -2.37
N GLY A 85 0.61 19.15 -1.26
CA GLY A 85 -0.82 19.49 -1.28
C GLY A 85 -1.77 18.30 -1.48
N LYS A 86 -1.27 17.06 -1.44
CA LYS A 86 -2.08 15.84 -1.54
C LYS A 86 -2.01 15.03 -0.24
N GLU A 87 -3.12 14.36 0.07
CA GLU A 87 -3.15 13.37 1.14
C GLU A 87 -2.52 12.06 0.66
N VAL A 88 -1.52 11.60 1.39
CA VAL A 88 -0.80 10.36 1.09
C VAL A 88 -0.75 9.47 2.32
N MET A 89 -0.83 8.18 2.07
CA MET A 89 -0.70 7.12 3.05
C MET A 89 0.77 6.70 3.08
N LEU A 90 1.45 6.96 4.19
CA LEU A 90 2.87 6.61 4.40
C LEU A 90 3.07 5.09 4.39
#